data_AF-A0A5D0USW8-F1
#
_entry.id   AF-A0A5D0USW8-F1
#
_cell.length_a   1.000
_cell.length_b   1.000
_cell.length_c   1.000
_cell.angle_alpha   90.00
_cell.angle_beta   90.00
_cell.angle_gamma   90.00
#
_symmetry.space_group_name_H-M   'P 1'
#
loop_
_entity.id
_entity.type
_entity.pdbx_description
1 polymer ?
#
loop_
_entity_poly.entity_id
_entity_poly.type
_entity_poly.pdbx_seq_one_letter_code
_entity_poly.pdbx_strand_id
1 'polypeptide(L)'
;MTDSSQSAFFGARNEATRIEIFDELSNLAQAALRTFFRRMGAPHLMDEVVLPLLGEGDSQIFAAVRDRPWPPWGLGARNVVAVLQTHLVADGCWGLSPVYVADEDLTNVALTAALYKEALETLAVDPNAEVHYLVADGSLHADHVLTQTGFERTEDVFLTEAARYFTYRIPAGALLEKLGLAKVDTGDLLAQVVDREVYARNATFHHTVYLGSRAEWTIDRVDVASEIARLVRGGHYSKPGGVPTGTGRYSFDERFEDIVQPVREFLDVEQHLGLYQHVLEEREKFEVATIVPRGAVEPTVNERIRRSRTLDDLGPYGDRLVERIREQLGEVLPRLKHPAFQLGEIELQATVNGDGDYFRLHRDSDGTDTRELTFVYFFFPEPRRFSGGELRVFETRDVDGQLIPTDRSQTIVPRGNLAVFFPSRHEHEVLPVRVPSGTLEDARFSVTGWIHRK
;
A
#
# COMPACT_ATOMS: atom_id res chain seq x y z
N MET A 1 24.99 29.86 31.95
CA MET A 1 25.58 30.70 30.88
C MET A 1 25.85 29.78 29.70
N THR A 2 24.87 29.65 28.81
CA THR A 2 25.01 28.92 27.55
C THR A 2 25.68 29.84 26.54
N ASP A 3 26.84 29.39 26.04
CA ASP A 3 27.61 30.07 25.00
C ASP A 3 26.74 30.22 23.74
N SER A 4 26.26 31.43 23.47
CA SER A 4 25.35 31.75 22.38
C SER A 4 26.06 32.06 21.05
N SER A 5 27.31 31.60 20.89
CA SER A 5 28.17 32.03 19.77
C SER A 5 28.55 30.93 18.77
N GLN A 6 28.19 29.66 19.01
CA GLN A 6 28.36 28.63 17.99
C GLN A 6 27.09 28.49 17.17
N SER A 7 27.14 29.00 15.93
CA SER A 7 26.15 28.68 14.89
C SER A 7 26.03 27.17 14.78
N ALA A 8 24.84 26.64 15.02
CA ALA A 8 24.57 25.22 14.91
C ALA A 8 24.88 24.74 13.48
N PHE A 9 25.48 23.55 13.32
CA PHE A 9 26.08 23.09 12.06
C PHE A 9 25.16 23.23 10.83
N PHE A 10 23.88 22.84 10.96
CA PHE A 10 22.88 23.00 9.89
C PHE A 10 22.14 24.37 9.88
N GLY A 11 22.33 25.24 10.87
CA GLY A 11 21.50 26.43 11.07
C GLY A 11 21.64 27.40 9.90
N ALA A 12 22.88 27.67 9.50
CA ALA A 12 23.18 28.46 8.32
C ALA A 12 22.67 27.82 7.01
N ARG A 13 22.59 26.49 6.94
CA ARG A 13 22.06 25.78 5.75
C ARG A 13 20.54 25.86 5.68
N ASN A 14 19.88 25.93 6.83
CA ASN A 14 18.44 25.99 6.94
C ASN A 14 17.88 27.41 6.79
N GLU A 15 18.69 28.46 7.00
CA GLU A 15 18.29 29.88 6.99
C GLU A 15 17.47 30.32 5.77
N ALA A 16 17.78 29.80 4.58
CA ALA A 16 17.08 30.11 3.32
C ALA A 16 16.11 29.00 2.88
N THR A 17 15.64 28.17 3.81
CA THR A 17 14.73 27.06 3.52
C THR A 17 13.29 27.51 3.73
N ARG A 18 12.44 27.30 2.72
CA ARG A 18 10.99 27.40 2.84
C ARG A 18 10.35 26.06 2.56
N ILE A 19 9.20 25.80 3.16
CA ILE A 19 8.41 24.60 2.91
C ILE A 19 7.30 24.98 1.92
N GLU A 20 7.28 24.30 0.78
CA GLU A 20 6.19 24.39 -0.21
C GLU A 20 5.30 23.15 -0.08
N ILE A 21 3.99 23.34 -0.20
CA ILE A 21 2.99 22.28 -0.22
C ILE A 21 2.39 22.20 -1.62
N PHE A 22 2.30 21.00 -2.18
CA PHE A 22 1.78 20.76 -3.52
C PHE A 22 0.66 19.71 -3.47
N ASP A 23 -0.55 20.14 -3.85
CA ASP A 23 -1.66 19.25 -4.22
C ASP A 23 -1.60 18.86 -5.70
N GLU A 24 -1.00 19.74 -6.53
CA GLU A 24 -0.72 19.52 -7.94
C GLU A 24 0.67 20.06 -8.30
N LEU A 25 1.34 19.45 -9.28
CA LEU A 25 2.67 19.87 -9.71
C LEU A 25 2.65 20.61 -11.04
N SER A 26 3.23 21.81 -11.06
CA SER A 26 3.66 22.43 -12.31
C SER A 26 4.80 21.64 -12.96
N ASN A 27 4.96 21.77 -14.28
CA ASN A 27 6.09 21.17 -15.02
C ASN A 27 7.46 21.51 -14.39
N LEU A 28 7.60 22.73 -13.84
CA LEU A 28 8.82 23.17 -13.17
C LEU A 28 9.04 22.44 -11.84
N ALA A 29 8.00 22.34 -11.00
CA ALA A 29 8.08 21.64 -9.71
C ALA A 29 8.34 20.14 -9.90
N GLN A 30 7.68 19.52 -10.89
CA GLN A 30 7.91 18.12 -11.26
C GLN A 30 9.37 17.89 -11.71
N ALA A 31 9.94 18.77 -12.52
CA ALA A 31 11.34 18.67 -12.95
C ALA A 31 12.32 18.84 -11.77
N ALA A 32 12.01 19.71 -10.81
CA ALA A 32 12.82 19.89 -9.61
C ALA A 32 12.79 18.64 -8.71
N LEU A 33 11.61 18.06 -8.47
CA LEU A 33 11.44 16.82 -7.71
C LEU A 33 12.14 15.63 -8.38
N ARG A 34 11.98 15.45 -9.71
CA ARG A 34 12.75 14.42 -10.46
C ARG A 34 14.26 14.59 -10.31
N THR A 35 14.74 15.84 -10.32
CA THR A 35 16.16 16.12 -10.11
C THR A 35 16.60 15.75 -8.69
N PHE A 36 15.78 16.02 -7.68
CA PHE A 36 16.03 15.62 -6.29
C PHE A 36 16.10 14.09 -6.15
N PHE A 37 15.08 13.35 -6.61
CA PHE A 37 15.03 11.89 -6.52
C PHE A 37 16.17 11.20 -7.31
N ARG A 38 16.59 11.78 -8.42
CA ARG A 38 17.79 11.32 -9.14
C ARG A 38 19.08 11.54 -8.35
N ARG A 39 19.22 12.67 -7.65
CA ARG A 39 20.43 12.99 -6.85
C ARG A 39 20.59 12.07 -5.65
N MET A 40 19.50 11.70 -4.98
CA MET A 40 19.51 10.73 -3.87
C MET A 40 19.66 9.28 -4.33
N GLY A 41 19.79 9.02 -5.64
CA GLY A 41 19.97 7.67 -6.19
C GLY A 41 18.71 6.82 -6.23
N ALA A 42 17.51 7.41 -6.08
CA ALA A 42 16.23 6.71 -6.08
C ALA A 42 15.22 7.33 -7.06
N PRO A 43 15.55 7.45 -8.37
CA PRO A 43 14.68 8.10 -9.35
C PRO A 43 13.33 7.41 -9.53
N HIS A 44 13.28 6.08 -9.36
CA HIS A 44 12.07 5.26 -9.45
C HIS A 44 11.01 5.67 -8.43
N LEU A 45 11.40 6.10 -7.22
CA LEU A 45 10.44 6.57 -6.22
C LEU A 45 9.60 7.73 -6.75
N MET A 46 10.18 8.60 -7.57
CA MET A 46 9.43 9.72 -8.16
C MET A 46 8.38 9.24 -9.15
N ASP A 47 8.76 8.37 -10.10
CA ASP A 47 7.91 7.99 -11.22
C ASP A 47 6.98 6.80 -10.91
N GLU A 48 7.30 5.97 -9.93
CA GLU A 48 6.54 4.76 -9.55
C GLU A 48 5.73 4.92 -8.25
N VAL A 49 6.08 5.88 -7.39
CA VAL A 49 5.41 6.10 -6.10
C VAL A 49 4.85 7.51 -6.01
N VAL A 50 5.71 8.54 -6.05
CA VAL A 50 5.32 9.91 -5.75
C VAL A 50 4.32 10.47 -6.75
N LEU A 51 4.64 10.43 -8.05
CA LEU A 51 3.76 10.95 -9.10
C LEU A 51 2.46 10.16 -9.24
N PRO A 52 2.47 8.81 -9.25
CA PRO A 52 1.23 8.05 -9.27
C PRO A 52 0.29 8.40 -8.12
N LEU A 53 0.80 8.42 -6.88
CA LEU A 53 -0.01 8.74 -5.70
C LEU A 53 -0.51 10.20 -5.73
N LEU A 54 0.29 11.15 -6.22
CA LEU A 54 -0.17 12.53 -6.36
C LEU A 54 -1.26 12.68 -7.43
N GLY A 55 -1.11 12.01 -8.58
CA GLY A 55 -2.09 12.05 -9.67
C GLY A 55 -3.46 11.46 -9.33
N GLU A 56 -3.58 10.79 -8.19
CA GLU A 56 -4.84 10.27 -7.65
C GLU A 56 -5.69 11.36 -6.97
N GLY A 57 -5.10 12.51 -6.62
CA GLY A 57 -5.79 13.64 -5.99
C GLY A 57 -5.92 13.56 -4.47
N ASP A 58 -5.47 12.45 -3.87
CA ASP A 58 -5.58 12.14 -2.45
C ASP A 58 -4.22 12.23 -1.73
N SER A 59 -3.21 12.84 -2.35
CA SER A 59 -1.88 13.02 -1.76
C SER A 59 -1.45 14.47 -1.77
N GLN A 60 -0.56 14.82 -0.86
CA GLN A 60 0.12 16.11 -0.87
C GLN A 60 1.62 15.90 -0.76
N ILE A 61 2.39 16.77 -1.41
CA ILE A 61 3.85 16.80 -1.30
C ILE A 61 4.27 18.03 -0.52
N PHE A 62 5.01 17.79 0.56
CA PHE A 62 5.70 18.81 1.33
C PHE A 62 7.15 18.81 0.88
N ALA A 63 7.64 19.91 0.32
CA ALA A 63 9.02 20.03 -0.13
C ALA A 63 9.72 21.18 0.56
N ALA A 64 10.86 20.88 1.20
CA ALA A 64 11.79 21.90 1.63
C ALA A 64 12.60 22.40 0.42
N VAL A 65 12.42 23.67 0.08
CA VAL A 65 13.09 24.34 -1.02
C VAL A 65 14.05 25.37 -0.46
N ARG A 66 15.33 25.21 -0.81
CA ARG A 66 16.36 26.21 -0.57
C ARG A 66 16.46 27.12 -1.78
N ASP A 67 16.18 28.39 -1.56
CA ASP A 67 16.35 29.40 -2.59
C ASP A 67 17.83 29.81 -2.66
N ARG A 68 18.33 30.02 -3.88
CA ARG A 68 19.68 30.55 -4.07
C ARG A 68 19.74 32.03 -3.64
N PRO A 69 20.81 32.48 -2.96
CA PRO A 69 20.91 33.87 -2.51
C PRO A 69 20.77 34.92 -3.62
N TRP A 70 21.38 34.72 -4.80
CA TRP A 70 21.20 35.56 -6.00
C TRP A 70 21.94 34.97 -7.23
N PRO A 71 21.42 35.08 -8.47
CA PRO A 71 20.06 35.46 -8.83
C PRO A 71 19.06 34.31 -8.57
N PRO A 72 17.81 34.59 -8.13
CA PRO A 72 16.80 33.58 -7.78
C PRO A 72 16.05 33.00 -9.00
N TRP A 73 16.64 33.06 -10.20
CA TRP A 73 16.05 32.53 -11.43
C TRP A 73 17.06 31.73 -12.26
N GLY A 74 16.54 30.87 -13.14
CA GLY A 74 17.32 29.97 -14.00
C GLY A 74 17.37 28.52 -13.52
N LEU A 75 18.05 27.66 -14.29
CA LEU A 75 18.26 26.25 -13.93
C LEU A 75 19.02 26.17 -12.59
N GLY A 76 18.42 25.49 -11.60
CA GLY A 76 19.00 25.33 -10.25
C GLY A 76 18.71 26.47 -9.28
N ALA A 77 17.82 27.42 -9.59
CA ALA A 77 17.43 28.49 -8.68
C ALA A 77 16.60 28.02 -7.47
N ARG A 78 15.81 26.96 -7.66
CA ARG A 78 15.10 26.23 -6.61
C ARG A 78 15.78 24.89 -6.39
N ASN A 79 16.30 24.68 -5.19
CA ASN A 79 16.92 23.41 -4.83
C ASN A 79 16.05 22.71 -3.80
N VAL A 80 15.33 21.66 -4.23
CA VAL A 80 14.61 20.79 -3.29
C VAL A 80 15.66 20.01 -2.50
N VAL A 81 15.57 20.06 -1.17
CA VAL A 81 16.54 19.43 -0.25
C VAL A 81 15.92 18.39 0.67
N ALA A 82 14.60 18.45 0.85
CA ALA A 82 13.84 17.41 1.51
C ALA A 82 12.43 17.32 0.92
N VAL A 83 11.86 16.12 0.93
CA VAL A 83 10.52 15.82 0.44
C VAL A 83 9.84 14.86 1.40
N LEU A 84 8.60 15.16 1.75
CA LEU A 84 7.69 14.24 2.42
C LEU A 84 6.39 14.19 1.61
N GLN A 85 5.81 13.01 1.51
CA GLN A 85 4.50 12.82 0.91
C GLN A 85 3.52 12.30 1.96
N THR A 86 2.34 12.92 2.00
CA THR A 86 1.16 12.37 2.66
C THR A 86 0.28 11.74 1.61
N HIS A 87 -0.39 10.65 1.95
CA HIS A 87 -1.40 10.03 1.09
C HIS A 87 -2.57 9.57 1.95
N LEU A 88 -3.78 9.98 1.59
CA LEU A 88 -5.00 9.49 2.21
C LEU A 88 -5.14 8.03 1.80
N VAL A 89 -5.09 7.15 2.79
CA VAL A 89 -5.33 5.74 2.49
C VAL A 89 -6.76 5.36 2.84
N ALA A 90 -7.36 6.06 3.80
CA ALA A 90 -8.77 5.98 4.12
C ALA A 90 -9.33 7.21 4.78
N ASP A 91 -10.66 7.24 4.96
CA ASP A 91 -11.38 8.23 5.75
C ASP A 91 -10.66 8.56 7.06
N GLY A 92 -10.00 9.73 7.09
CA GLY A 92 -9.26 10.24 8.24
C GLY A 92 -7.92 9.55 8.53
N CYS A 93 -7.42 8.61 7.72
CA CYS A 93 -6.17 7.91 7.98
C CYS A 93 -5.16 8.07 6.84
N TRP A 94 -3.98 8.58 7.18
CA TRP A 94 -2.96 9.02 6.23
C TRP A 94 -1.68 8.21 6.38
N GLY A 95 -1.13 7.75 5.25
CA GLY A 95 0.23 7.24 5.19
C GLY A 95 1.19 8.40 5.02
N LEU A 96 2.31 8.39 5.75
CA LEU A 96 3.40 9.36 5.57
C LEU A 96 4.64 8.64 5.05
N SER A 97 5.27 9.18 4.01
CA SER A 97 6.58 8.69 3.59
C SER A 97 7.62 8.98 4.69
N PRO A 98 8.80 8.31 4.70
CA PRO A 98 9.96 8.91 5.32
C PRO A 98 10.19 10.30 4.73
N VAL A 99 10.80 11.20 5.50
CA VAL A 99 11.30 12.45 4.92
C VAL A 99 12.53 12.11 4.09
N TYR A 100 12.37 12.09 2.78
CA TYR A 100 13.49 11.98 1.86
C TYR A 100 14.33 13.25 2.01
N VAL A 101 15.61 13.11 2.28
CA VAL A 101 16.55 14.24 2.41
C VAL A 101 17.72 14.04 1.47
N ALA A 102 18.31 15.13 1.00
CA ALA A 102 19.55 15.09 0.23
C ALA A 102 20.70 14.52 1.08
N ASP A 103 21.67 13.86 0.44
CA ASP A 103 22.79 13.19 1.12
C ASP A 103 23.55 14.12 2.08
N GLU A 104 23.69 15.38 1.70
CA GLU A 104 24.35 16.39 2.51
C GLU A 104 23.57 16.82 3.77
N ASP A 105 22.31 16.41 3.92
CA ASP A 105 21.38 16.75 4.99
C ASP A 105 20.86 15.52 5.76
N LEU A 106 21.45 14.33 5.56
CA LEU A 106 20.97 13.07 6.17
C LEU A 106 20.81 13.09 7.70
N THR A 107 21.59 13.91 8.40
CA THR A 107 21.53 14.05 9.86
C THR A 107 20.93 15.39 10.31
N ASN A 108 20.30 16.13 9.39
CA ASN A 108 19.64 17.40 9.65
C ASN A 108 18.24 17.17 10.25
N VAL A 109 18.22 16.67 11.49
CA VAL A 109 17.00 16.34 12.24
C VAL A 109 16.05 17.54 12.33
N ALA A 110 16.58 18.76 12.43
CA ALA A 110 15.83 20.00 12.44
C ALA A 110 15.00 20.21 11.16
N LEU A 111 15.63 20.05 9.99
CA LEU A 111 14.95 20.14 8.69
C LEU A 111 13.88 19.05 8.56
N THR A 112 14.24 17.82 8.94
CA THR A 112 13.34 16.67 8.89
C THR A 112 12.11 16.88 9.79
N ALA A 113 12.32 17.29 11.04
CA ALA A 113 11.26 17.56 12.00
C ALA A 113 10.39 18.75 11.58
N ALA A 114 10.99 19.81 11.01
CA ALA A 114 10.25 20.95 10.48
C ALA A 114 9.30 20.54 9.36
N LEU A 115 9.78 19.77 8.38
CA LEU A 115 8.94 19.28 7.27
C LEU A 115 7.83 18.35 7.75
N TYR A 116 8.15 17.44 8.68
CA TYR A 116 7.18 16.50 9.24
C TYR A 116 6.13 17.22 10.10
N LYS A 117 6.53 18.25 10.85
CA LYS A 117 5.63 19.10 11.64
C LYS A 117 4.57 19.74 10.76
N GLU A 118 4.96 20.40 9.67
CA GLU A 118 4.00 21.05 8.74
C GLU A 118 2.97 20.05 8.19
N ALA A 119 3.41 18.84 7.86
CA ALA A 119 2.51 17.78 7.43
C ALA A 119 1.55 17.36 8.54
N LEU A 120 2.05 17.09 9.75
CA LEU A 120 1.17 16.70 10.86
C LEU A 120 0.22 17.82 11.27
N GLU A 121 0.63 19.09 11.25
CA GLU A 121 -0.25 20.23 11.55
C GLU A 121 -1.36 20.37 10.51
N THR A 122 -1.04 20.16 9.23
CA THR A 122 -2.03 20.13 8.16
C THR A 122 -3.06 19.02 8.38
N LEU A 123 -2.62 17.83 8.77
CA LEU A 123 -3.52 16.70 9.04
C LEU A 123 -4.32 16.89 10.33
N ALA A 124 -3.69 17.40 11.40
CA ALA A 124 -4.30 17.57 12.72
C ALA A 124 -5.37 18.67 12.78
N VAL A 125 -5.61 19.39 11.68
CA VAL A 125 -6.81 20.24 11.52
C VAL A 125 -8.08 19.42 11.73
N ASP A 126 -8.11 18.17 11.26
CA ASP A 126 -9.13 17.19 11.66
C ASP A 126 -8.67 16.49 12.95
N PRO A 127 -9.39 16.63 14.08
CA PRO A 127 -9.03 15.97 15.33
C PRO A 127 -9.09 14.44 15.26
N ASN A 128 -9.75 13.88 14.24
CA ASN A 128 -9.83 12.44 14.01
C ASN A 128 -8.78 11.95 13.01
N ALA A 129 -7.94 12.83 12.46
CA ALA A 129 -6.90 12.42 11.53
C ALA A 129 -5.89 11.51 12.25
N GLU A 130 -5.65 10.33 11.70
CA GLU A 130 -4.63 9.38 12.12
C GLU A 130 -3.53 9.31 11.07
N VAL A 131 -2.32 8.99 11.52
CA VAL A 131 -1.20 8.61 10.66
C VAL A 131 -0.83 7.16 10.91
N HIS A 132 -0.36 6.48 9.87
CA HIS A 132 0.08 5.09 10.01
C HIS A 132 1.39 4.75 9.30
N TYR A 133 1.98 3.65 9.75
CA TYR A 133 3.09 2.95 9.12
C TYR A 133 2.79 1.46 9.03
N LEU A 134 3.30 0.82 7.98
CA LEU A 134 3.32 -0.63 7.85
C LEU A 134 4.67 -1.15 8.34
N VAL A 135 4.68 -1.96 9.39
CA VAL A 135 5.91 -2.49 9.99
C VAL A 135 5.98 -3.99 9.80
N ALA A 136 7.13 -4.47 9.32
CA ALA A 136 7.38 -5.89 9.09
C ALA A 136 7.27 -6.67 10.39
N ASP A 137 6.63 -7.84 10.31
CA ASP A 137 6.54 -8.78 11.40
C ASP A 137 7.94 -9.20 11.87
N GLY A 138 8.19 -9.08 13.16
CA GLY A 138 9.50 -9.35 13.75
C GLY A 138 10.52 -8.20 13.68
N SER A 139 10.17 -7.03 13.11
CA SER A 139 11.03 -5.84 13.22
C SER A 139 11.07 -5.33 14.66
N LEU A 140 12.12 -5.69 15.39
CA LEU A 140 12.30 -5.27 16.80
C LEU A 140 12.55 -3.78 16.94
N HIS A 141 13.29 -3.17 16.00
CA HIS A 141 13.69 -1.78 16.11
C HIS A 141 12.53 -0.82 15.78
N ALA A 142 11.83 -1.05 14.67
CA ALA A 142 10.71 -0.21 14.27
C ALA A 142 9.53 -0.35 15.25
N ASP A 143 9.18 -1.59 15.67
CA ASP A 143 8.17 -1.84 16.71
C ASP A 143 8.47 -1.03 17.98
N HIS A 144 9.69 -1.19 18.52
CA HIS A 144 10.09 -0.51 19.75
C HIS A 144 9.95 1.02 19.67
N VAL A 145 10.47 1.63 18.59
CA VAL A 145 10.48 3.08 18.44
C VAL A 145 9.08 3.63 18.19
N LEU A 146 8.28 2.98 17.34
CA LEU A 146 6.92 3.43 17.06
C LEU A 146 6.03 3.30 18.29
N THR A 147 6.07 2.17 19.00
CA THR A 147 5.28 1.99 20.23
C THR A 147 5.71 2.95 21.34
N GLN A 148 7.02 3.23 21.49
CA GLN A 148 7.48 4.26 22.44
C GLN A 148 7.00 5.67 22.08
N THR A 149 6.84 5.94 20.79
CA THR A 149 6.32 7.22 20.27
C THR A 149 4.79 7.28 20.38
N GLY A 150 4.13 6.17 20.70
CA GLY A 150 2.69 6.08 21.01
C GLY A 150 1.84 5.48 19.89
N PHE A 151 2.46 4.86 18.88
CA PHE A 151 1.71 4.11 17.87
C PHE A 151 1.15 2.82 18.46
N GLU A 152 -0.07 2.50 18.05
CA GLU A 152 -0.77 1.25 18.37
C GLU A 152 -0.78 0.34 17.15
N ARG A 153 -0.34 -0.90 17.34
CA ARG A 153 -0.40 -1.94 16.31
C ARG A 153 -1.83 -2.46 16.16
N THR A 154 -2.29 -2.64 14.92
CA THR A 154 -3.56 -3.30 14.60
C THR A 154 -3.35 -4.77 14.23
N GLU A 155 -4.44 -5.54 14.21
CA GLU A 155 -4.45 -6.94 13.76
C GLU A 155 -4.57 -7.08 12.23
N ASP A 156 -4.69 -5.97 11.50
CA ASP A 156 -4.70 -5.98 10.04
C ASP A 156 -3.31 -6.37 9.52
N VAL A 157 -3.31 -7.38 8.66
CA VAL A 157 -2.09 -7.91 8.07
C VAL A 157 -2.00 -7.48 6.61
N PHE A 158 -0.82 -7.01 6.24
CA PHE A 158 -0.49 -6.67 4.87
C PHE A 158 0.61 -7.61 4.37
N LEU A 159 0.31 -8.36 3.32
CA LEU A 159 1.20 -9.34 2.74
C LEU A 159 1.83 -8.77 1.48
N THR A 160 3.15 -8.63 1.52
CA THR A 160 3.96 -8.47 0.32
C THR A 160 4.74 -9.75 0.06
N GLU A 161 5.46 -9.77 -1.06
CA GLU A 161 6.45 -10.80 -1.35
C GLU A 161 7.52 -10.94 -0.25
N ALA A 162 7.99 -9.80 0.25
CA ALA A 162 9.19 -9.75 1.05
C ALA A 162 8.90 -10.02 2.53
N ALA A 163 7.75 -9.57 3.02
CA ALA A 163 7.36 -9.77 4.41
C ALA A 163 5.85 -9.65 4.64
N ARG A 164 5.46 -10.12 5.80
CA ARG A 164 4.20 -9.79 6.47
C ARG A 164 4.37 -8.48 7.21
N TYR A 165 3.41 -7.56 7.12
CA TYR A 165 3.43 -6.27 7.81
C TYR A 165 2.17 -6.09 8.64
N PHE A 166 2.28 -5.33 9.72
CA PHE A 166 1.16 -4.87 10.54
C PHE A 166 1.03 -3.36 10.44
N THR A 167 -0.19 -2.86 10.55
CA THR A 167 -0.45 -1.41 10.59
C THR A 167 -0.20 -0.88 12.00
N TYR A 168 0.55 0.20 12.11
CA TYR A 168 0.77 0.96 13.34
C TYR A 168 0.13 2.32 13.16
N ARG A 169 -0.74 2.75 14.07
CA ARG A 169 -1.49 4.01 13.94
C ARG A 169 -1.39 4.89 15.18
N ILE A 170 -1.55 6.19 14.98
CA ILE A 170 -1.66 7.19 16.06
C ILE A 170 -2.43 8.41 15.52
N PRO A 171 -3.25 9.09 16.33
CA PRO A 171 -3.80 10.40 15.94
C PRO A 171 -2.69 11.40 15.61
N ALA A 172 -2.82 12.15 14.51
CA ALA A 172 -1.81 13.10 14.03
C ALA A 172 -1.45 14.15 15.10
N GLY A 173 -2.47 14.70 15.79
CA GLY A 173 -2.28 15.62 16.90
C GLY A 173 -1.57 14.99 18.11
N ALA A 174 -1.83 13.71 18.39
CA ALA A 174 -1.12 12.99 19.45
C ALA A 174 0.35 12.76 19.08
N LEU A 175 0.65 12.46 17.82
CA LEU A 175 2.03 12.32 17.35
C LEU A 175 2.81 13.65 17.47
N LEU A 176 2.21 14.77 17.09
CA LEU A 176 2.79 16.11 17.28
C LEU A 176 3.21 16.36 18.73
N GLU A 177 2.35 16.01 19.69
CA GLU A 177 2.63 16.15 21.12
C GLU A 177 3.73 15.19 21.60
N LYS A 178 3.68 13.92 21.17
CA LYS A 178 4.67 12.89 21.57
C LYS A 178 6.07 13.21 21.07
N LEU A 179 6.19 13.72 19.85
CA LEU A 179 7.44 14.22 19.28
C LEU A 179 7.87 15.57 19.87
N GLY A 180 7.02 16.21 20.68
CA GLY A 180 7.30 17.54 21.27
C GLY A 180 7.24 18.69 20.27
N LEU A 181 6.71 18.46 19.07
CA LEU A 181 6.67 19.43 17.97
C LEU A 181 5.49 20.42 18.10
N ALA A 182 4.45 20.07 18.85
CA ALA A 182 3.29 20.95 19.08
C ALA A 182 3.65 22.30 19.74
N LYS A 183 4.78 22.37 20.44
CA LYS A 183 5.22 23.54 21.23
C LYS A 183 6.43 24.26 20.65
N VAL A 184 6.91 23.84 19.47
CA VAL A 184 8.09 24.41 18.82
C VAL A 184 7.68 24.91 17.46
N ASP A 185 8.00 26.17 17.17
CA ASP A 185 7.72 26.77 15.87
C ASP A 185 8.64 26.18 14.78
N THR A 186 8.13 26.06 13.55
CA THR A 186 8.91 25.55 12.41
C THR A 186 10.18 26.37 12.15
N GLY A 187 10.11 27.69 12.36
CA GLY A 187 11.28 28.57 12.25
C GLY A 187 12.36 28.26 13.29
N ASP A 188 11.96 27.97 14.53
CA ASP A 188 12.89 27.58 15.61
C ASP A 188 13.52 26.21 15.35
N LEU A 189 12.73 25.25 14.81
CA LEU A 189 13.27 23.97 14.35
C LEU A 189 14.35 24.18 13.28
N LEU A 190 14.04 24.95 12.23
CA LEU A 190 14.99 25.24 11.15
C LEU A 190 16.25 25.95 11.67
N ALA A 191 16.11 26.87 12.63
CA ALA A 191 17.22 27.54 13.30
C ALA A 191 17.98 26.65 14.30
N GLN A 192 17.54 25.39 14.51
CA GLN A 192 18.05 24.46 15.53
C GLN A 192 17.96 24.99 16.96
N VAL A 193 16.96 25.83 17.23
CA VAL A 193 16.60 26.31 18.57
C VAL A 193 15.57 25.36 19.15
N VAL A 194 16.02 24.15 19.50
CA VAL A 194 15.17 23.08 20.01
C VAL A 194 15.77 22.44 21.25
N ASP A 195 14.92 22.05 22.20
CA ASP A 195 15.34 21.33 23.39
C ASP A 195 16.03 20.00 23.02
N ARG A 196 17.04 19.60 23.81
CA ARG A 196 17.84 18.41 23.51
C ARG A 196 17.03 17.12 23.57
N GLU A 197 16.03 17.05 24.44
CA GLU A 197 15.15 15.89 24.56
C GLU A 197 14.22 15.81 23.34
N VAL A 198 13.65 16.93 22.91
CA VAL A 198 12.85 17.02 21.68
C VAL A 198 13.69 16.65 20.46
N TYR A 199 14.91 17.16 20.35
CA TYR A 199 15.84 16.79 19.29
C TYR A 199 16.12 15.28 19.29
N ALA A 200 16.44 14.69 20.45
CA ALA A 200 16.74 13.27 20.55
C ALA A 200 15.55 12.38 20.15
N ARG A 201 14.33 12.72 20.59
CA ARG A 201 13.10 11.99 20.20
C ARG A 201 12.89 12.02 18.68
N ASN A 202 12.99 13.20 18.07
CA ASN A 202 12.83 13.35 16.61
C ASN A 202 13.95 12.66 15.83
N ALA A 203 15.19 12.71 16.33
CA ALA A 203 16.31 11.99 15.73
C ALA A 203 16.07 10.48 15.74
N THR A 204 15.66 9.91 16.87
CA THR A 204 15.33 8.48 16.97
C THR A 204 14.19 8.13 16.03
N PHE A 205 13.05 8.83 16.13
CA PHE A 205 11.87 8.53 15.31
C PHE A 205 12.15 8.64 13.82
N HIS A 206 12.67 9.77 13.34
CA HIS A 206 12.84 9.99 11.90
C HIS A 206 13.95 9.13 11.29
N HIS A 207 15.06 8.89 12.00
CA HIS A 207 16.08 7.99 11.49
C HIS A 207 15.57 6.55 11.46
N THR A 208 14.76 6.10 12.42
CA THR A 208 14.14 4.77 12.38
C THR A 208 13.20 4.65 11.17
N VAL A 209 12.31 5.61 10.94
CA VAL A 209 11.42 5.60 9.76
C VAL A 209 12.24 5.61 8.46
N TYR A 210 13.23 6.48 8.35
CA TYR A 210 14.07 6.60 7.16
C TYR A 210 14.88 5.32 6.87
N LEU A 211 15.57 4.78 7.88
CA LEU A 211 16.39 3.57 7.72
C LEU A 211 15.52 2.34 7.51
N GLY A 212 14.39 2.24 8.22
CA GLY A 212 13.45 1.13 8.10
C GLY A 212 12.82 1.02 6.71
N SER A 213 12.63 2.15 6.02
CA SER A 213 12.10 2.20 4.65
C SER A 213 13.18 2.14 3.56
N ARG A 214 14.47 2.11 3.90
CA ARG A 214 15.55 2.25 2.91
C ARG A 214 15.65 1.08 1.92
N ALA A 215 15.21 -0.12 2.30
CA ALA A 215 15.28 -1.29 1.41
C ALA A 215 14.46 -1.10 0.13
N GLU A 216 13.45 -0.22 0.12
CA GLU A 216 12.69 0.15 -1.08
C GLU A 216 13.48 0.91 -2.13
N TRP A 217 14.63 1.45 -1.76
CA TRP A 217 15.42 2.28 -2.68
C TRP A 217 16.27 1.43 -3.61
N THR A 218 16.38 0.13 -3.32
CA THR A 218 17.05 -0.86 -4.18
C THR A 218 16.03 -1.49 -5.13
N ILE A 219 16.00 -0.96 -6.37
CA ILE A 219 15.11 -1.38 -7.49
C ILE A 219 15.14 -2.90 -7.75
N ASP A 220 16.25 -3.58 -7.43
CA ASP A 220 16.52 -4.95 -7.89
C ASP A 220 16.43 -6.02 -6.80
N ARG A 221 15.88 -5.71 -5.62
CA ARG A 221 15.81 -6.64 -4.48
C ARG A 221 14.43 -6.73 -3.85
N VAL A 222 13.49 -7.17 -4.67
CA VAL A 222 12.09 -7.46 -4.31
C VAL A 222 11.92 -8.52 -3.21
N ASP A 223 12.96 -9.29 -2.92
CA ASP A 223 13.05 -10.26 -1.83
C ASP A 223 13.52 -9.66 -0.50
N VAL A 224 14.05 -8.43 -0.49
CA VAL A 224 14.52 -7.77 0.72
C VAL A 224 13.38 -6.95 1.31
N ALA A 225 12.89 -7.39 2.47
CA ALA A 225 11.87 -6.67 3.20
C ALA A 225 12.42 -5.37 3.80
N SER A 226 11.72 -4.25 3.56
CA SER A 226 11.84 -3.07 4.42
C SER A 226 11.32 -3.41 5.81
N GLU A 227 11.91 -2.84 6.86
CA GLU A 227 11.31 -2.91 8.18
C GLU A 227 10.03 -2.07 8.24
N ILE A 228 10.00 -0.95 7.51
CA ILE A 228 8.82 -0.09 7.37
C ILE A 228 8.51 0.03 5.88
N ALA A 229 7.40 -0.55 5.44
CA ALA A 229 7.03 -0.55 4.03
C ALA A 229 6.70 0.86 3.51
N ARG A 230 6.90 1.05 2.20
CA ARG A 230 6.55 2.26 1.46
C ARG A 230 5.08 2.61 1.66
N LEU A 231 4.75 3.84 1.26
CA LEU A 231 3.37 4.19 0.94
C LEU A 231 2.85 3.24 -0.14
N VAL A 232 2.12 2.20 0.28
CA VAL A 232 1.40 1.32 -0.63
C VAL A 232 -0.05 1.80 -0.63
N ARG A 233 -0.55 2.18 -1.81
CA ARG A 233 -2.00 2.34 -1.99
C ARG A 233 -2.64 0.98 -1.83
N GLY A 234 -3.77 0.95 -1.13
CA GLY A 234 -4.66 -0.18 -1.10
C GLY A 234 -4.37 -1.17 0.02
N GLY A 235 -4.95 -0.87 1.17
CA GLY A 235 -4.86 -1.73 2.34
C GLY A 235 -5.34 -1.03 3.58
N HIS A 236 -5.07 0.26 3.72
CA HIS A 236 -5.54 0.98 4.88
C HIS A 236 -6.95 1.50 4.61
N TYR A 237 -7.94 0.91 5.28
CA TYR A 237 -9.18 1.55 5.70
C TYR A 237 -10.19 2.16 4.71
N SER A 238 -10.04 2.13 3.38
CA SER A 238 -11.24 2.30 2.55
C SER A 238 -12.16 1.12 2.85
N LYS A 239 -13.12 1.34 3.73
CA LYS A 239 -14.10 0.34 4.09
C LYS A 239 -14.85 -0.03 2.83
N PRO A 240 -15.25 -1.30 2.73
CA PRO A 240 -15.90 -1.80 1.54
C PRO A 240 -17.09 -0.91 1.16
N GLY A 241 -16.95 -0.22 0.04
CA GLY A 241 -18.02 0.57 -0.56
C GLY A 241 -18.54 1.79 0.23
N GLY A 242 -17.77 2.38 1.16
CA GLY A 242 -18.17 3.63 1.84
C GLY A 242 -19.21 3.45 2.96
N VAL A 243 -19.14 2.36 3.72
CA VAL A 243 -20.01 2.15 4.88
C VAL A 243 -19.33 2.67 6.17
N PRO A 244 -19.98 3.55 6.97
CA PRO A 244 -19.42 4.13 8.21
C PRO A 244 -18.98 3.09 9.26
N THR A 245 -18.13 3.52 10.21
CA THR A 245 -17.81 2.81 11.47
C THR A 245 -19.07 2.37 12.23
N GLY A 246 -19.18 1.06 12.52
CA GLY A 246 -20.17 0.51 13.47
C GLY A 246 -21.23 -0.47 12.93
N THR A 247 -20.92 -1.36 11.96
CA THR A 247 -21.94 -2.11 11.21
C THR A 247 -22.02 -3.64 11.40
N GLY A 248 -21.52 -4.20 12.51
CA GLY A 248 -21.81 -5.59 12.88
C GLY A 248 -20.77 -6.65 12.51
N ARG A 249 -19.49 -6.28 12.49
CA ARG A 249 -18.36 -7.23 12.47
C ARG A 249 -17.92 -7.55 13.90
N TYR A 250 -17.51 -8.80 14.12
CA TYR A 250 -17.17 -9.31 15.45
C TYR A 250 -15.66 -9.29 15.66
N SER A 251 -15.21 -8.75 16.79
CA SER A 251 -13.85 -8.88 17.27
C SER A 251 -13.69 -10.18 18.05
N PHE A 252 -12.57 -10.86 17.86
CA PHE A 252 -12.18 -12.06 18.62
C PHE A 252 -10.88 -11.75 19.38
N ASP A 253 -10.63 -12.41 20.51
CA ASP A 253 -9.41 -12.20 21.33
C ASP A 253 -8.26 -13.16 20.96
N GLU A 254 -8.53 -14.17 20.12
CA GLU A 254 -7.54 -15.18 19.71
C GLU A 254 -6.51 -14.59 18.74
N ARG A 255 -5.28 -15.12 18.69
CA ARG A 255 -4.28 -14.65 17.72
C ARG A 255 -4.79 -14.77 16.28
N PHE A 256 -4.62 -13.73 15.46
CA PHE A 256 -4.96 -13.79 14.04
C PHE A 256 -4.02 -14.75 13.29
N GLU A 257 -4.61 -15.70 12.58
CA GLU A 257 -3.91 -16.68 11.76
C GLU A 257 -4.04 -16.31 10.28
N ASP A 258 -3.09 -16.76 9.46
CA ASP A 258 -3.13 -16.46 8.03
C ASP A 258 -4.33 -17.20 7.39
N ILE A 259 -5.21 -16.42 6.75
CA ILE A 259 -6.42 -16.88 6.06
C ILE A 259 -6.22 -16.97 4.54
N VAL A 260 -5.05 -16.54 4.06
CA VAL A 260 -4.61 -16.54 2.67
C VAL A 260 -3.25 -17.19 2.58
N GLN A 261 -3.09 -18.11 1.62
CA GLN A 261 -1.84 -18.79 1.34
C GLN A 261 -1.29 -18.36 -0.02
N PRO A 262 -0.19 -17.58 -0.06
CA PRO A 262 0.48 -17.25 -1.30
C PRO A 262 1.36 -18.42 -1.80
N VAL A 263 1.46 -18.54 -3.13
CA VAL A 263 2.37 -19.43 -3.85
C VAL A 263 3.05 -18.61 -4.94
N ARG A 264 4.38 -18.52 -4.85
CA ARG A 264 5.23 -17.78 -5.78
C ARG A 264 5.69 -18.65 -6.94
N GLU A 265 6.08 -17.98 -8.03
CA GLU A 265 6.54 -18.63 -9.26
C GLU A 265 5.57 -19.74 -9.65
N PHE A 266 4.28 -19.39 -9.63
CA PHE A 266 3.22 -20.37 -9.76
C PHE A 266 3.32 -21.07 -11.11
N LEU A 267 3.53 -20.31 -12.18
CA LEU A 267 3.89 -20.84 -13.49
C LEU A 267 5.40 -20.65 -13.73
N ASP A 268 5.96 -21.41 -14.67
CA ASP A 268 7.29 -21.06 -15.17
C ASP A 268 7.24 -19.74 -15.97
N VAL A 269 8.40 -19.13 -16.21
CA VAL A 269 8.50 -17.80 -16.84
C VAL A 269 7.90 -17.79 -18.25
N GLU A 270 8.07 -18.87 -19.02
CA GLU A 270 7.54 -18.98 -20.39
C GLU A 270 6.02 -19.04 -20.37
N GLN A 271 5.45 -19.87 -19.49
CA GLN A 271 4.02 -20.01 -19.29
C GLN A 271 3.38 -18.72 -18.76
N HIS A 272 4.03 -18.03 -17.83
CA HIS A 272 3.56 -16.76 -17.27
C HIS A 272 3.43 -15.68 -18.35
N LEU A 273 4.50 -15.47 -19.13
CA LEU A 273 4.51 -14.49 -20.23
C LEU A 273 3.58 -14.92 -21.36
N GLY A 274 3.52 -16.22 -21.66
CA GLY A 274 2.63 -16.79 -22.66
C GLY A 274 1.15 -16.58 -22.32
N LEU A 275 0.75 -16.76 -21.06
CA LEU A 275 -0.62 -16.48 -20.61
C LEU A 275 -0.95 -14.99 -20.81
N TYR A 276 -0.05 -14.09 -20.39
CA TYR A 276 -0.26 -12.65 -20.58
C TYR A 276 -0.45 -12.28 -22.05
N GLN A 277 0.42 -12.79 -22.94
CA GLN A 277 0.33 -12.55 -24.37
C GLN A 277 -0.98 -13.09 -24.96
N HIS A 278 -1.34 -14.34 -24.61
CA HIS A 278 -2.58 -14.96 -25.08
C HIS A 278 -3.82 -14.16 -24.67
N VAL A 279 -3.93 -13.78 -23.38
CA VAL A 279 -5.06 -12.99 -22.89
C VAL A 279 -5.10 -11.60 -23.56
N LEU A 280 -3.95 -10.99 -23.81
CA LEU A 280 -3.87 -9.69 -24.48
C LEU A 280 -4.28 -9.76 -25.97
N GLU A 281 -3.94 -10.83 -26.66
CA GLU A 281 -4.39 -11.09 -28.04
C GLU A 281 -5.92 -11.25 -28.11
N GLU A 282 -6.52 -11.82 -27.06
CA GLU A 282 -7.95 -12.03 -26.93
C GLU A 282 -8.72 -10.82 -26.35
N ARG A 283 -8.08 -9.63 -26.31
CA ARG A 283 -8.66 -8.39 -25.74
C ARG A 283 -10.04 -8.01 -26.26
N GLU A 284 -10.38 -8.41 -27.48
CA GLU A 284 -11.68 -8.12 -28.11
C GLU A 284 -12.80 -9.05 -27.64
N LYS A 285 -12.47 -10.20 -27.05
CA LYS A 285 -13.42 -11.18 -26.50
C LYS A 285 -13.81 -10.89 -25.05
N PHE A 286 -13.20 -9.89 -24.42
CA PHE A 286 -13.53 -9.52 -23.06
C PHE A 286 -14.95 -8.96 -22.95
N GLU A 287 -15.72 -9.52 -22.03
CA GLU A 287 -17.08 -9.08 -21.74
C GLU A 287 -17.13 -8.25 -20.45
N VAL A 288 -18.15 -7.40 -20.31
CA VAL A 288 -18.37 -6.66 -19.06
C VAL A 288 -18.72 -7.65 -17.95
N ALA A 289 -18.00 -7.56 -16.83
CA ALA A 289 -18.20 -8.50 -15.75
C ALA A 289 -19.58 -8.37 -15.10
N THR A 290 -20.12 -9.50 -14.68
CA THR A 290 -21.42 -9.59 -14.02
C THR A 290 -21.27 -9.90 -12.53
N ILE A 291 -22.36 -9.69 -11.79
CA ILE A 291 -22.55 -10.15 -10.41
C ILE A 291 -23.84 -10.97 -10.33
N VAL A 292 -23.93 -11.88 -9.36
CA VAL A 292 -25.19 -12.56 -9.02
C VAL A 292 -25.73 -11.92 -7.73
N PRO A 293 -26.77 -11.07 -7.80
CA PRO A 293 -27.37 -10.49 -6.60
C PRO A 293 -27.91 -11.58 -5.67
N ARG A 294 -27.88 -11.33 -4.35
CA ARG A 294 -28.40 -12.28 -3.37
C ARG A 294 -29.87 -12.62 -3.65
N GLY A 295 -30.15 -13.91 -3.87
CA GLY A 295 -31.50 -14.42 -4.17
C GLY A 295 -31.93 -14.27 -5.64
N ALA A 296 -31.07 -13.78 -6.52
CA ALA A 296 -31.29 -13.79 -7.96
C ALA A 296 -30.72 -15.08 -8.59
N VAL A 297 -31.34 -15.52 -9.68
CA VAL A 297 -30.89 -16.69 -10.45
C VAL A 297 -29.99 -16.29 -11.62
N GLU A 298 -30.17 -15.07 -12.16
CA GLU A 298 -29.47 -14.61 -13.35
C GLU A 298 -28.36 -13.59 -13.00
N PRO A 299 -27.17 -13.69 -13.65
CA PRO A 299 -26.14 -12.68 -13.55
C PRO A 299 -26.58 -11.34 -14.15
N THR A 300 -26.16 -10.24 -13.54
CA THR A 300 -26.47 -8.88 -14.01
C THR A 300 -25.25 -7.98 -13.94
N VAL A 301 -25.17 -6.99 -14.83
CA VAL A 301 -24.14 -5.95 -14.77
C VAL A 301 -24.52 -4.92 -13.72
N ASN A 302 -23.62 -4.68 -12.75
CA ASN A 302 -23.79 -3.62 -11.76
C ASN A 302 -22.46 -2.93 -11.46
N GLU A 303 -22.19 -1.86 -12.20
CA GLU A 303 -20.95 -1.07 -12.11
C GLU A 303 -20.78 -0.32 -10.78
N ARG A 304 -21.80 -0.29 -9.91
CA ARG A 304 -21.63 0.21 -8.54
C ARG A 304 -20.98 -0.82 -7.62
N ILE A 305 -20.98 -2.10 -8.02
CA ILE A 305 -20.46 -3.21 -7.22
C ILE A 305 -19.18 -3.77 -7.85
N ARG A 306 -19.18 -4.01 -9.16
CA ARG A 306 -18.04 -4.56 -9.90
C ARG A 306 -17.82 -3.77 -11.19
N ARG A 307 -16.61 -3.27 -11.37
CA ARG A 307 -16.12 -2.69 -12.63
C ARG A 307 -14.88 -3.46 -13.04
N SER A 308 -15.04 -4.29 -14.06
CA SER A 308 -13.98 -5.10 -14.65
C SER A 308 -14.49 -5.71 -15.95
N ARG A 309 -13.59 -6.29 -16.73
CA ARG A 309 -13.96 -7.18 -17.83
C ARG A 309 -13.42 -8.58 -17.62
N THR A 310 -14.12 -9.58 -18.14
CA THR A 310 -13.81 -10.99 -17.92
C THR A 310 -13.67 -11.77 -19.23
N LEU A 311 -12.90 -12.85 -19.19
CA LEU A 311 -12.70 -13.81 -20.26
C LEU A 311 -12.68 -15.22 -19.65
N ASP A 312 -13.61 -16.08 -20.04
CA ASP A 312 -13.74 -17.42 -19.47
C ASP A 312 -12.86 -18.46 -20.20
N ASP A 313 -12.68 -18.30 -21.52
CA ASP A 313 -11.83 -19.18 -22.32
C ASP A 313 -10.36 -18.74 -22.26
N LEU A 314 -9.55 -19.46 -21.49
CA LEU A 314 -8.11 -19.26 -21.37
C LEU A 314 -7.30 -20.13 -22.35
N GLY A 315 -7.98 -20.82 -23.26
CA GLY A 315 -7.40 -21.77 -24.19
C GLY A 315 -6.51 -22.81 -23.48
N PRO A 316 -5.32 -23.12 -24.02
CA PRO A 316 -4.44 -24.15 -23.44
C PRO A 316 -3.88 -23.76 -22.06
N TYR A 317 -3.92 -22.49 -21.67
CA TYR A 317 -3.42 -22.06 -20.36
C TYR A 317 -4.39 -22.39 -19.22
N GLY A 318 -5.69 -22.58 -19.52
CA GLY A 318 -6.67 -23.04 -18.55
C GLY A 318 -6.28 -24.39 -17.95
N ASP A 319 -5.98 -25.38 -18.81
CA ASP A 319 -5.55 -26.71 -18.38
C ASP A 319 -4.26 -26.66 -17.53
N ARG A 320 -3.30 -25.81 -17.92
CA ARG A 320 -2.04 -25.63 -17.18
C ARG A 320 -2.26 -25.06 -15.78
N LEU A 321 -3.13 -24.06 -15.66
CA LEU A 321 -3.51 -23.51 -14.36
C LEU A 321 -4.20 -24.57 -13.49
N VAL A 322 -5.12 -25.36 -14.06
CA VAL A 322 -5.79 -26.46 -13.35
C VAL A 322 -4.80 -27.52 -12.86
N GLU A 323 -3.86 -27.95 -13.71
CA GLU A 323 -2.79 -28.88 -13.33
C GLU A 323 -1.99 -28.33 -12.15
N ARG A 324 -1.56 -27.06 -12.26
CA ARG A 324 -0.74 -26.42 -11.24
C ARG A 324 -1.48 -26.20 -9.91
N ILE A 325 -2.76 -25.84 -9.96
CA ILE A 325 -3.62 -25.75 -8.78
C ILE A 325 -3.62 -27.09 -8.03
N ARG A 326 -3.85 -28.20 -8.75
CA ARG A 326 -3.90 -29.55 -8.15
C ARG A 326 -2.59 -29.93 -7.46
N GLU A 327 -1.45 -29.61 -8.06
CA GLU A 327 -0.14 -29.87 -7.46
C GLU A 327 0.07 -29.10 -6.15
N GLN A 328 -0.43 -27.86 -6.08
CA GLN A 328 -0.22 -26.97 -4.93
C GLN A 328 -1.16 -27.25 -3.75
N LEU A 329 -2.33 -27.86 -3.99
CA LEU A 329 -3.33 -28.12 -2.94
C LEU A 329 -2.77 -28.92 -1.75
N GLY A 330 -1.84 -29.85 -1.99
CA GLY A 330 -1.22 -30.65 -0.94
C GLY A 330 -0.43 -29.83 0.08
N GLU A 331 0.18 -28.72 -0.34
CA GLU A 331 0.91 -27.81 0.54
C GLU A 331 0.04 -26.65 1.05
N VAL A 332 -0.91 -26.19 0.22
CA VAL A 332 -1.78 -25.07 0.53
C VAL A 332 -2.75 -25.39 1.66
N LEU A 333 -3.43 -26.55 1.61
CA LEU A 333 -4.47 -26.91 2.58
C LEU A 333 -3.94 -26.98 4.03
N PRO A 334 -2.80 -27.65 4.32
CA PRO A 334 -2.27 -27.67 5.68
C PRO A 334 -1.88 -26.28 6.21
N ARG A 335 -1.35 -25.39 5.35
CA ARG A 335 -0.95 -24.04 5.77
C ARG A 335 -2.14 -23.14 6.07
N LEU A 336 -3.21 -23.25 5.27
CA LEU A 336 -4.50 -22.63 5.56
C LEU A 336 -5.23 -23.27 6.74
N LYS A 337 -4.69 -24.35 7.32
CA LYS A 337 -5.37 -25.21 8.31
C LYS A 337 -6.76 -25.65 7.84
N HIS A 338 -6.91 -25.81 6.53
CA HIS A 338 -8.16 -26.17 5.92
C HIS A 338 -8.27 -27.70 5.85
N PRO A 339 -9.40 -28.31 6.27
CA PRO A 339 -9.61 -29.74 6.11
C PRO A 339 -9.47 -30.16 4.64
N ALA A 340 -8.88 -31.34 4.42
CA ALA A 340 -8.88 -31.94 3.09
C ALA A 340 -10.31 -32.28 2.67
N PHE A 341 -10.60 -32.07 1.39
CA PHE A 341 -11.90 -32.37 0.79
C PHE A 341 -11.72 -33.14 -0.52
N GLN A 342 -12.78 -33.80 -0.97
CA GLN A 342 -12.74 -34.50 -2.25
C GLN A 342 -12.83 -33.47 -3.39
N LEU A 343 -11.75 -33.34 -4.16
CA LEU A 343 -11.67 -32.38 -5.27
C LEU A 343 -12.72 -32.67 -6.36
N GLY A 344 -13.51 -31.65 -6.67
CA GLY A 344 -14.45 -31.58 -7.77
C GLY A 344 -13.88 -30.81 -8.97
N GLU A 345 -14.74 -30.02 -9.59
CA GLU A 345 -14.40 -29.14 -10.72
C GLU A 345 -13.53 -27.95 -10.28
N ILE A 346 -12.76 -27.38 -11.21
CA ILE A 346 -12.04 -26.12 -11.03
C ILE A 346 -12.49 -25.20 -12.16
N GLU A 347 -13.27 -24.18 -11.81
CA GLU A 347 -13.69 -23.11 -12.71
C GLU A 347 -12.58 -22.05 -12.80
N LEU A 348 -12.35 -21.45 -13.97
CA LEU A 348 -11.38 -20.38 -14.17
C LEU A 348 -11.99 -19.22 -14.96
N GLN A 349 -11.62 -18.00 -14.60
CA GLN A 349 -12.01 -16.76 -15.30
C GLN A 349 -10.87 -15.75 -15.24
N ALA A 350 -10.36 -15.32 -16.41
CA ALA A 350 -9.50 -14.13 -16.47
C ALA A 350 -10.34 -12.87 -16.22
N THR A 351 -9.73 -11.92 -15.51
CA THR A 351 -10.27 -10.60 -15.23
C THR A 351 -9.21 -9.56 -15.56
N VAL A 352 -9.61 -8.51 -16.25
CA VAL A 352 -8.81 -7.30 -16.45
C VAL A 352 -9.49 -6.12 -15.79
N ASN A 353 -8.72 -5.37 -15.01
CA ASN A 353 -9.13 -4.15 -14.32
C ASN A 353 -8.29 -2.97 -14.86
N GLY A 354 -8.95 -2.05 -15.56
CA GLY A 354 -8.36 -0.80 -16.06
C GLY A 354 -8.37 0.32 -15.01
N ASP A 355 -8.20 1.56 -15.46
CA ASP A 355 -8.20 2.74 -14.57
C ASP A 355 -9.57 2.93 -13.90
N GLY A 356 -9.56 3.02 -12.56
CA GLY A 356 -10.75 3.19 -11.72
C GLY A 356 -11.62 1.94 -11.55
N ASP A 357 -11.19 0.78 -12.06
CA ASP A 357 -11.88 -0.50 -11.89
C ASP A 357 -11.71 -1.05 -10.46
N TYR A 358 -12.70 -1.80 -9.98
CA TYR A 358 -12.75 -2.36 -8.61
C TYR A 358 -13.75 -3.51 -8.52
N PHE A 359 -13.71 -4.26 -7.42
CA PHE A 359 -14.79 -5.17 -7.04
C PHE A 359 -15.05 -5.05 -5.53
N ARG A 360 -16.21 -4.51 -5.16
CA ARG A 360 -16.60 -4.36 -3.76
C ARG A 360 -16.70 -5.70 -3.04
N LEU A 361 -16.68 -5.61 -1.72
CA LEU A 361 -16.80 -6.74 -0.82
C LEU A 361 -17.93 -7.71 -1.18
N HIS A 362 -17.55 -8.96 -1.35
CA HIS A 362 -18.43 -10.08 -1.65
C HIS A 362 -17.84 -11.37 -1.09
N ARG A 363 -18.58 -12.46 -1.20
CA ARG A 363 -18.09 -13.83 -0.98
C ARG A 363 -18.30 -14.59 -2.27
N ASP A 364 -17.43 -15.53 -2.54
CA ASP A 364 -17.60 -16.43 -3.69
C ASP A 364 -18.55 -17.58 -3.41
N SER A 365 -18.69 -17.93 -2.13
CA SER A 365 -19.64 -18.90 -1.61
C SER A 365 -20.29 -18.38 -0.33
N ASP A 366 -21.59 -18.61 -0.19
CA ASP A 366 -22.33 -18.45 1.06
C ASP A 366 -22.42 -19.75 1.87
N GLY A 367 -21.70 -20.79 1.44
CA GLY A 367 -21.72 -22.14 2.03
C GLY A 367 -22.83 -23.04 1.50
N THR A 368 -23.71 -22.55 0.62
CA THR A 368 -24.79 -23.36 0.02
C THR A 368 -24.38 -24.07 -1.27
N ASP A 369 -23.28 -23.64 -1.90
CA ASP A 369 -22.71 -24.26 -3.10
C ASP A 369 -21.53 -25.21 -2.77
N THR A 370 -20.82 -25.65 -3.81
CA THR A 370 -19.68 -26.55 -3.70
C THR A 370 -18.32 -25.84 -3.75
N ARG A 371 -18.25 -24.50 -3.85
CA ARG A 371 -16.99 -23.75 -3.92
C ARG A 371 -16.33 -23.73 -2.55
N GLU A 372 -15.20 -24.41 -2.44
CA GLU A 372 -14.51 -24.59 -1.16
C GLU A 372 -13.35 -23.59 -1.01
N LEU A 373 -12.54 -23.45 -2.05
CA LEU A 373 -11.42 -22.52 -2.10
C LEU A 373 -11.51 -21.59 -3.32
N THR A 374 -11.17 -20.34 -3.10
CA THR A 374 -10.93 -19.35 -4.14
C THR A 374 -9.42 -19.27 -4.40
N PHE A 375 -9.08 -19.17 -5.67
CA PHE A 375 -7.74 -18.97 -6.20
C PHE A 375 -7.70 -17.66 -6.97
N VAL A 376 -6.65 -16.85 -6.77
CA VAL A 376 -6.40 -15.66 -7.58
C VAL A 376 -4.94 -15.67 -8.01
N TYR A 377 -4.71 -15.65 -9.32
CA TYR A 377 -3.37 -15.61 -9.91
C TYR A 377 -3.14 -14.30 -10.66
N PHE A 378 -2.13 -13.55 -10.26
CA PHE A 378 -1.78 -12.26 -10.85
C PHE A 378 -0.74 -12.44 -11.97
N PHE A 379 -1.03 -11.87 -13.15
CA PHE A 379 -0.14 -12.02 -14.30
C PHE A 379 -0.01 -10.73 -15.11
N PHE A 380 1.18 -10.14 -15.19
CA PHE A 380 1.43 -8.92 -15.96
C PHE A 380 2.94 -8.75 -16.14
N PRO A 381 3.39 -8.06 -17.21
CA PRO A 381 4.81 -7.82 -17.42
C PRO A 381 5.38 -6.94 -16.30
N GLU A 382 6.63 -7.22 -15.91
CA GLU A 382 7.40 -6.34 -15.04
C GLU A 382 8.19 -5.30 -15.87
N PRO A 383 8.34 -4.05 -15.38
CA PRO A 383 7.79 -3.52 -14.13
C PRO A 383 6.28 -3.26 -14.22
N ARG A 384 5.60 -3.40 -13.08
CA ARG A 384 4.16 -3.12 -12.95
C ARG A 384 3.86 -1.66 -13.32
N ARG A 385 2.86 -1.43 -14.16
CA ARG A 385 2.49 -0.08 -14.68
C ARG A 385 1.17 0.46 -14.13
N PHE A 386 0.68 -0.16 -13.07
CA PHE A 386 -0.50 0.28 -12.32
C PHE A 386 -0.20 0.36 -10.82
N SER A 387 -0.98 1.16 -10.11
CA SER A 387 -1.05 1.21 -8.65
C SER A 387 -2.44 0.77 -8.16
N GLY A 388 -2.56 0.43 -6.88
CA GLY A 388 -3.79 -0.10 -6.33
C GLY A 388 -4.09 -1.53 -6.81
N GLY A 389 -5.35 -1.94 -6.73
CA GLY A 389 -5.78 -3.27 -7.15
C GLY A 389 -5.52 -4.40 -6.17
N GLU A 390 -5.16 -4.08 -4.94
CA GLU A 390 -4.89 -5.07 -3.89
C GLU A 390 -6.13 -5.91 -3.64
N LEU A 391 -5.88 -7.20 -3.39
CA LEU A 391 -6.91 -8.12 -2.95
C LEU A 391 -6.94 -8.07 -1.43
N ARG A 392 -8.05 -7.62 -0.85
CA ARG A 392 -8.24 -7.64 0.60
C ARG A 392 -9.21 -8.75 0.95
N VAL A 393 -8.79 -9.69 1.79
CA VAL A 393 -9.57 -10.82 2.27
C VAL A 393 -9.82 -10.66 3.76
N PHE A 394 -11.07 -10.80 4.19
CA PHE A 394 -11.52 -10.69 5.57
C PHE A 394 -11.85 -12.08 6.12
N GLU A 395 -11.39 -12.35 7.34
CA GLU A 395 -11.71 -13.61 8.00
C GLU A 395 -13.23 -13.70 8.21
N THR A 396 -13.80 -14.83 7.82
CA THR A 396 -15.19 -15.20 8.07
C THR A 396 -15.19 -16.53 8.79
N ARG A 397 -15.71 -16.53 10.02
CA ARG A 397 -15.75 -17.71 10.90
C ARG A 397 -17.12 -18.37 10.79
N ASP A 398 -17.14 -19.69 10.91
CA ASP A 398 -18.37 -20.43 11.16
C ASP A 398 -18.56 -20.51 12.68
N VAL A 399 -19.66 -19.94 13.17
CA VAL A 399 -20.08 -20.02 14.57
C VAL A 399 -21.50 -20.57 14.59
N ASP A 400 -21.65 -21.79 15.10
CA ASP A 400 -22.93 -22.50 15.17
C ASP A 400 -23.69 -22.59 13.83
N GLY A 401 -22.96 -22.79 12.72
CA GLY A 401 -23.53 -22.88 11.37
C GLY A 401 -23.85 -21.52 10.74
N GLN A 402 -23.40 -20.42 11.35
CA GLN A 402 -23.52 -19.07 10.81
C GLN A 402 -22.15 -18.52 10.41
N LEU A 403 -22.07 -18.01 9.18
CA LEU A 403 -20.86 -17.35 8.67
C LEU A 403 -20.77 -15.91 9.15
N ILE A 404 -19.98 -15.70 10.20
CA ILE A 404 -19.75 -14.42 10.86
C ILE A 404 -18.52 -13.72 10.27
N PRO A 405 -18.66 -12.56 9.61
CA PRO A 405 -17.53 -11.77 9.17
C PRO A 405 -16.86 -11.07 10.36
N THR A 406 -15.54 -11.13 10.38
CA THR A 406 -14.72 -10.44 11.38
C THR A 406 -14.21 -9.10 10.82
N ASP A 407 -13.60 -8.29 11.69
CA ASP A 407 -12.88 -7.08 11.29
C ASP A 407 -11.43 -7.35 10.84
N ARG A 408 -10.94 -8.59 10.96
CA ARG A 408 -9.56 -8.97 10.63
C ARG A 408 -9.40 -9.21 9.14
N SER A 409 -8.31 -8.71 8.59
CA SER A 409 -8.05 -8.79 7.16
C SER A 409 -6.61 -9.11 6.81
N GLN A 410 -6.43 -9.76 5.65
CA GLN A 410 -5.16 -9.89 4.94
C GLN A 410 -5.28 -9.18 3.61
N THR A 411 -4.40 -8.20 3.37
CA THR A 411 -4.32 -7.51 2.08
C THR A 411 -3.11 -8.00 1.29
N ILE A 412 -3.30 -8.29 0.01
CA ILE A 412 -2.30 -8.85 -0.89
C ILE A 412 -2.02 -7.86 -2.01
N VAL A 413 -0.75 -7.50 -2.15
CA VAL A 413 -0.27 -6.68 -3.26
C VAL A 413 -0.17 -7.51 -4.55
N PRO A 414 -0.78 -7.07 -5.67
CA PRO A 414 -0.67 -7.79 -6.93
C PRO A 414 0.78 -7.79 -7.40
N ARG A 415 1.29 -8.99 -7.72
CA ARG A 415 2.62 -9.19 -8.31
C ARG A 415 2.55 -10.25 -9.41
N GLY A 416 3.29 -10.05 -10.49
CA GLY A 416 3.40 -11.04 -11.54
C GLY A 416 3.84 -12.40 -11.00
N ASN A 417 3.17 -13.45 -11.44
CA ASN A 417 3.46 -14.84 -11.11
C ASN A 417 3.19 -15.23 -9.64
N LEU A 418 2.37 -14.45 -8.95
CA LEU A 418 1.87 -14.75 -7.62
C LEU A 418 0.46 -15.35 -7.70
N ALA A 419 0.29 -16.54 -7.15
CA ALA A 419 -1.01 -17.12 -6.84
C ALA A 419 -1.34 -16.97 -5.36
N VAL A 420 -2.62 -16.80 -5.04
CA VAL A 420 -3.12 -16.84 -3.65
C VAL A 420 -4.34 -17.74 -3.55
N PHE A 421 -4.44 -18.44 -2.42
CA PHE A 421 -5.53 -19.35 -2.10
C PHE A 421 -6.17 -18.94 -0.78
N PHE A 422 -7.49 -18.97 -0.70
CA PHE A 422 -8.22 -18.72 0.55
C PHE A 422 -9.60 -19.40 0.52
N PRO A 423 -10.20 -19.73 1.68
CA PRO A 423 -11.56 -20.27 1.72
C PRO A 423 -12.60 -19.37 1.03
N SER A 424 -13.41 -19.91 0.13
CA SER A 424 -14.40 -19.14 -0.66
C SER A 424 -15.47 -18.45 0.17
N ARG A 425 -15.65 -18.90 1.43
CA ARG A 425 -16.53 -18.27 2.42
C ARG A 425 -16.01 -16.93 2.94
N HIS A 426 -14.73 -16.61 2.77
CA HIS A 426 -14.16 -15.35 3.22
C HIS A 426 -14.62 -14.19 2.36
N GLU A 427 -15.06 -13.12 3.01
CA GLU A 427 -15.37 -11.87 2.33
C GLU A 427 -14.10 -11.28 1.74
N HIS A 428 -14.17 -10.77 0.51
CA HIS A 428 -13.02 -10.13 -0.10
C HIS A 428 -13.43 -9.07 -1.11
N GLU A 429 -12.48 -8.18 -1.41
CA GLU A 429 -12.65 -7.08 -2.35
C GLU A 429 -11.37 -6.85 -3.16
N VAL A 430 -11.53 -6.32 -4.37
CA VAL A 430 -10.45 -5.76 -5.18
C VAL A 430 -10.52 -4.25 -5.05
N LEU A 431 -9.49 -3.66 -4.46
CA LEU A 431 -9.39 -2.22 -4.28
C LEU A 431 -9.24 -1.49 -5.62
N PRO A 432 -9.60 -0.20 -5.70
CA PRO A 432 -9.52 0.56 -6.94
C PRO A 432 -8.15 0.48 -7.60
N VAL A 433 -8.13 0.23 -8.90
CA VAL A 433 -6.93 0.20 -9.74
C VAL A 433 -6.69 1.58 -10.35
N ARG A 434 -5.44 2.00 -10.45
CA ARG A 434 -5.04 3.18 -11.21
C ARG A 434 -4.04 2.80 -12.29
N VAL A 435 -4.36 3.15 -13.53
CA VAL A 435 -3.54 2.91 -14.72
C VAL A 435 -3.32 4.27 -15.41
N PRO A 436 -2.24 5.01 -15.06
CA PRO A 436 -2.03 6.37 -15.54
C PRO A 436 -2.00 6.53 -17.07
N SER A 437 -1.59 5.49 -17.80
CA SER A 437 -1.58 5.49 -19.27
C SER A 437 -2.97 5.31 -19.89
N GLY A 438 -3.92 4.74 -19.14
CA GLY A 438 -5.24 4.36 -19.63
C GLY A 438 -5.25 3.22 -20.65
N THR A 439 -4.11 2.57 -20.90
CA THR A 439 -3.99 1.48 -21.87
C THR A 439 -4.25 0.12 -21.23
N LEU A 440 -4.67 -0.86 -22.04
CA LEU A 440 -5.00 -2.20 -21.54
C LEU A 440 -3.74 -2.99 -21.15
N GLU A 441 -2.67 -2.78 -21.88
CA GLU A 441 -1.36 -3.43 -21.69
C GLU A 441 -0.75 -3.12 -20.32
N ASP A 442 -1.11 -1.98 -19.74
CA ASP A 442 -0.61 -1.52 -18.45
C ASP A 442 -1.60 -1.84 -17.30
N ALA A 443 -2.71 -2.54 -17.59
CA ALA A 443 -3.79 -2.82 -16.64
C ALA A 443 -3.43 -3.93 -15.63
N ARG A 444 -4.30 -4.11 -14.63
CA ARG A 444 -4.21 -5.22 -13.68
C ARG A 444 -4.93 -6.44 -14.25
N PHE A 445 -4.21 -7.55 -14.39
CA PHE A 445 -4.75 -8.82 -14.85
C PHE A 445 -4.67 -9.88 -13.75
N SER A 446 -5.73 -10.68 -13.64
CA SER A 446 -5.78 -11.82 -12.73
C SER A 446 -6.64 -12.95 -13.27
N VAL A 447 -6.28 -14.21 -13.02
CA VAL A 447 -7.18 -15.35 -13.17
C VAL A 447 -7.79 -15.65 -11.81
N THR A 448 -9.11 -15.57 -11.71
CA THR A 448 -9.85 -16.06 -10.55
C THR A 448 -10.28 -17.49 -10.83
N GLY A 449 -10.13 -18.37 -9.85
CA GLY A 449 -10.59 -19.75 -9.95
C GLY A 449 -11.37 -20.18 -8.72
N TRP A 450 -12.38 -21.02 -8.94
CA TRP A 450 -13.20 -21.61 -7.87
C TRP A 450 -12.97 -23.11 -7.85
N ILE A 451 -12.49 -23.62 -6.71
CA ILE A 451 -12.14 -25.03 -6.53
C ILE A 451 -13.28 -25.69 -5.76
N HIS A 452 -13.95 -26.63 -6.41
CA HIS A 452 -15.15 -27.25 -5.86
C HIS A 452 -14.81 -28.49 -5.05
N ARG A 453 -15.61 -28.75 -4.01
CA ARG A 453 -15.75 -30.09 -3.41
C ARG A 453 -16.77 -30.92 -4.20
N LYS A 454 -16.65 -32.24 -4.13
CA LYS A 454 -17.63 -33.17 -4.72
C LYS A 454 -18.96 -33.22 -3.97
#